data_AF-A0A9Q0WCB7-F1
#
_entry.id   AF-A0A9Q0WCB7-F1
#
_cell.length_a   1.000
_cell.length_b   1.000
_cell.length_c   1.000
_cell.angle_alpha   90.00
_cell.angle_beta   90.00
_cell.angle_gamma   90.00
#
_symmetry.space_group_name_H-M   'P 1'
#
loop_
_entity.id
_entity.type
_entity.pdbx_description
1 polymer ?
#
loop_
_entity_poly.entity_id
_entity_poly.type
_entity_poly.pdbx_seq_one_letter_code
_entity_poly.pdbx_strand_id
1 'polypeptide(L)'
;MVDLDRIAFFTRTLGFANSMANCANKIWIFWVEDLTVNLFKDHSQCLTVSINTPWLPKSFFISFVYAKNLRSERRILWGELCEVASLLDGPWVVGGDFNAVLNVNESKGGGNPNQGSMEEFGSCLLDCGLLDAGYEGNDFTWTNGKVMRRLDRIVFNPEWSDLFSLTRVKHLNRVGSDHCPLMLQCSQAVQSFTSSFRFLHMWTHHHDFLNVVKNNWDHPSGSTGCLNFWLKQQRLKSCLKWWNKYKFGNIFDKIKIVEDNVTKKEIIFQNDPSSNNREALHKEMAILNKTLFLEEKFWQQKSGCKWLLEGDRNTRYYQLLLKKKRVKNFIWTIQNDDGSILNDAMEIKRSAVDYYSALLTKDNDINVDPTANDWSFIPNIITEEDNTFLTDLPDRNEVRTVVFECDANSAAGPDGFSGLFYQHCWDIIGEDLVEAVIDFFKGGAIPKEVPLYALSC
;
A
#
# COMPACT_ATOMS: atom_id res chain seq x y z
N MET A 1 37.32 -1.32 33.37
CA MET A 1 37.48 -2.79 33.40
C MET A 1 36.38 -3.43 34.27
N VAL A 2 35.13 -2.99 34.11
CA VAL A 2 33.97 -3.43 34.91
C VAL A 2 32.83 -3.57 33.89
N ASP A 3 32.61 -4.74 33.27
CA ASP A 3 31.38 -4.92 32.47
C ASP A 3 31.02 -6.34 31.99
N LEU A 4 31.99 -7.23 31.72
CA LEU A 4 31.65 -8.59 31.24
C LEU A 4 30.85 -9.41 32.27
N ASP A 5 31.12 -9.21 33.57
CA ASP A 5 30.37 -9.87 34.64
C ASP A 5 28.90 -9.41 34.71
N ARG A 6 28.61 -8.16 34.30
CA ARG A 6 27.26 -7.59 34.36
C ARG A 6 26.36 -8.15 33.26
N ILE A 7 26.83 -8.17 32.01
CA ILE A 7 26.01 -8.74 30.92
C ILE A 7 25.79 -10.24 31.14
N ALA A 8 26.82 -10.97 31.61
CA ALA A 8 26.67 -12.38 31.96
C ALA A 8 25.67 -12.59 33.12
N PHE A 9 25.66 -11.70 34.12
CA PHE A 9 24.66 -11.72 35.19
C PHE A 9 23.23 -11.54 34.64
N PHE A 10 23.00 -10.53 33.80
CA PHE A 10 21.68 -10.29 33.22
C PHE A 10 21.23 -11.38 32.26
N THR A 11 22.16 -11.95 31.49
CA THR A 11 21.89 -13.09 30.59
C THR A 11 21.28 -14.25 31.38
N ARG A 12 21.93 -14.64 32.49
CA ARG A 12 21.43 -15.70 33.38
C ARG A 12 20.13 -15.31 34.08
N THR A 13 20.02 -14.07 34.56
CA THR A 13 18.86 -13.60 35.33
C THR A 13 17.60 -13.49 34.47
N LEU A 14 17.74 -13.08 33.21
CA LEU A 14 16.64 -12.95 32.25
C LEU A 14 16.33 -14.27 31.52
N GLY A 15 17.14 -15.32 31.74
CA GLY A 15 16.94 -16.64 31.14
C GLY A 15 17.27 -16.72 29.65
N PHE A 16 18.15 -15.85 29.15
CA PHE A 16 18.65 -15.94 27.78
C PHE A 16 19.89 -16.84 27.71
N ALA A 17 20.09 -17.48 26.56
CA ALA A 17 21.22 -18.37 26.36
C ALA A 17 22.49 -17.61 26.00
N ASN A 18 22.36 -16.55 25.21
CA ASN A 18 23.48 -15.81 24.65
C ASN A 18 23.28 -14.30 24.81
N SER A 19 24.39 -13.57 24.79
CA SER A 19 24.40 -12.11 24.84
C SER A 19 25.62 -11.51 24.16
N MET A 20 25.50 -10.23 23.79
CA MET A 20 26.58 -9.44 23.20
C MET A 20 26.38 -7.97 23.55
N ALA A 21 27.49 -7.26 23.73
CA ALA A 21 27.50 -5.81 23.89
C ALA A 21 28.27 -5.16 22.73
N ASN A 22 27.91 -3.93 22.40
CA ASN A 22 28.70 -3.12 21.48
C ASN A 22 30.00 -2.62 22.14
N CYS A 23 30.92 -2.10 21.33
CA CYS A 23 32.22 -1.59 21.76
C CYS A 23 32.17 -0.49 22.84
N ALA A 24 31.07 0.27 22.92
CA ALA A 24 30.86 1.30 23.94
C ALA A 24 30.17 0.78 25.21
N ASN A 25 29.75 -0.49 25.21
CA ASN A 25 28.94 -1.13 26.24
C ASN A 25 27.67 -0.32 26.62
N LYS A 26 27.01 0.23 25.59
CA LYS A 26 25.74 0.97 25.70
C LYS A 26 24.57 0.24 25.07
N ILE A 27 24.85 -0.71 24.18
CA ILE A 27 23.85 -1.52 23.49
C ILE A 27 24.13 -2.97 23.86
N TRP A 28 23.17 -3.61 24.50
CA TRP A 28 23.20 -5.02 24.85
C TRP A 28 22.11 -5.76 24.09
N ILE A 29 22.47 -6.89 23.49
CA ILE A 29 21.53 -7.78 22.83
C ILE A 29 21.57 -9.14 23.53
N PHE A 30 20.40 -9.76 23.67
CA PHE A 30 20.20 -11.05 24.31
C PHE A 30 19.33 -11.93 23.40
N TRP A 31 19.65 -13.21 23.28
CA TRP A 31 18.91 -14.13 22.41
C TRP A 31 18.90 -15.58 22.90
N VAL A 32 17.95 -16.34 22.37
CA VAL A 32 17.73 -17.78 22.66
C VAL A 32 18.64 -18.67 21.81
N GLU A 33 18.81 -19.95 22.18
CA GLU A 33 19.74 -20.88 21.51
C GLU A 33 19.43 -21.11 20.02
N ASP A 34 18.15 -21.06 19.65
CA ASP A 34 17.70 -21.36 18.29
C ASP A 34 18.10 -20.30 17.25
N LEU A 35 18.69 -19.18 17.68
CA LEU A 35 19.14 -18.09 16.83
C LEU A 35 20.66 -18.08 16.73
N THR A 36 21.18 -18.18 15.50
CA THR A 36 22.60 -17.93 15.24
C THR A 36 22.79 -16.44 14.94
N VAL A 37 23.46 -15.74 15.84
CA VAL A 37 23.71 -14.28 15.72
C VAL A 37 25.20 -14.04 15.50
N ASN A 38 25.55 -13.43 14.37
CA ASN A 38 26.92 -13.09 14.01
C ASN A 38 27.10 -11.57 13.98
N LEU A 39 28.19 -11.08 14.54
CA LEU A 39 28.54 -9.66 14.46
C LEU A 39 28.82 -9.27 13.01
N PHE A 40 28.14 -8.24 12.52
CA PHE A 40 28.38 -7.68 11.18
C PHE A 40 29.18 -6.38 11.26
N LYS A 41 28.75 -5.43 12.11
CA LYS A 41 29.46 -4.16 12.35
C LYS A 41 29.24 -3.70 13.79
N ASP A 42 30.32 -3.30 14.45
CA ASP A 42 30.29 -2.73 15.80
C ASP A 42 30.67 -1.25 15.76
N HIS A 43 29.79 -0.40 16.26
CA HIS A 43 30.00 1.03 16.40
C HIS A 43 29.45 1.54 17.74
N SER A 44 30.01 2.64 18.22
CA SER A 44 29.67 3.22 19.53
C SER A 44 28.19 3.58 19.69
N GLN A 45 27.51 3.93 18.59
CA GLN A 45 26.09 4.31 18.54
C GLN A 45 25.20 3.27 17.83
N CYS A 46 25.77 2.19 17.30
CA CYS A 46 25.04 1.19 16.52
C CYS A 46 25.71 -0.19 16.59
N LEU A 47 24.94 -1.23 16.87
CA LEU A 47 25.41 -2.63 16.79
C LEU A 47 24.63 -3.35 15.70
N THR A 48 25.32 -3.77 14.64
CA THR A 48 24.70 -4.49 13.53
C THR A 48 25.10 -5.96 13.57
N VAL A 49 24.09 -6.83 13.51
CA VAL A 49 24.25 -8.28 13.53
C VAL A 49 23.51 -8.93 12.37
N SER A 50 24.06 -10.04 11.88
CA SER A 50 23.37 -10.96 10.99
C SER A 50 22.72 -12.07 11.82
N ILE A 51 21.44 -12.33 11.58
CA ILE A 51 20.67 -13.37 12.24
C ILE A 51 20.35 -14.45 11.20
N ASN A 52 20.73 -15.68 11.54
CA ASN A 52 20.39 -16.88 10.80
C ASN A 52 19.50 -17.79 11.65
N THR A 53 18.47 -18.34 11.03
CA THR A 53 17.50 -19.21 11.70
C THR A 53 17.24 -20.44 10.84
N PRO A 54 17.09 -21.64 11.43
CA PRO A 54 16.83 -22.87 10.67
C PRO A 54 15.54 -22.86 9.83
N TRP A 55 14.53 -22.07 10.21
CA TRP A 55 13.19 -22.08 9.60
C TRP A 55 12.95 -20.98 8.55
N LEU A 56 13.87 -20.02 8.39
CA LEU A 56 13.75 -18.99 7.36
C LEU A 56 14.64 -19.32 6.14
N PRO A 57 14.19 -18.97 4.93
CA PRO A 57 14.93 -19.26 3.71
C PRO A 57 16.18 -18.38 3.53
N LYS A 58 16.28 -17.26 4.26
CA LYS A 58 17.37 -16.29 4.17
C LYS A 58 17.71 -15.75 5.56
N SER A 59 18.99 -15.49 5.79
CA SER A 59 19.43 -14.65 6.91
C SER A 59 18.98 -13.21 6.71
N PHE A 60 18.88 -12.47 7.82
CA PHE A 60 18.54 -11.05 7.81
C PHE A 60 19.42 -10.29 8.79
N PHE A 61 19.43 -8.97 8.67
CA PHE A 61 20.28 -8.10 9.46
C PHE A 61 19.45 -7.23 10.39
N ILE A 62 19.94 -7.01 11.60
CA ILE A 62 19.38 -6.04 12.54
C ILE A 62 20.47 -5.07 12.97
N SER A 63 20.19 -3.77 12.86
CA SER A 63 21.00 -2.70 13.47
C SER A 63 20.28 -2.13 14.68
N PHE A 64 20.86 -2.31 15.86
CA PHE A 64 20.38 -1.72 17.11
C PHE A 64 21.02 -0.37 17.32
N VAL A 65 20.21 0.69 17.49
CA VAL A 65 20.67 2.08 17.54
C VAL A 65 20.53 2.67 18.94
N TYR A 66 21.57 3.37 19.38
CA TYR A 66 21.55 4.26 20.54
C TYR A 66 22.33 5.53 20.19
N ALA A 67 21.64 6.47 19.56
CA ALA A 67 22.21 7.69 19.02
C ALA A 67 22.52 8.71 20.11
N LYS A 68 23.55 9.52 19.89
CA LYS A 68 23.92 10.62 20.80
C LYS A 68 22.92 11.78 20.74
N ASN A 69 22.88 12.55 21.82
CA ASN A 69 21.93 13.66 21.98
C ASN A 69 22.27 14.89 21.12
N LEU A 70 23.56 15.12 20.82
CA LEU A 70 24.00 16.27 20.02
C LEU A 70 23.88 15.97 18.52
N ARG A 71 23.29 16.92 17.78
CA ARG A 71 23.09 16.82 16.32
C ARG A 71 24.40 16.53 15.58
N SER A 72 25.49 17.22 15.93
CA SER A 72 26.80 17.04 15.30
C SER A 72 27.33 15.62 15.46
N GLU A 73 27.12 15.00 16.62
CA GLU A 73 27.59 13.65 16.91
C GLU A 73 26.72 12.55 16.26
N ARG A 74 25.43 12.83 16.04
CA ARG A 74 24.54 11.93 15.28
C ARG A 74 24.93 11.80 13.81
N ARG A 75 25.54 12.83 13.22
CA ARG A 75 25.99 12.76 11.82
C ARG A 75 26.98 11.61 11.56
N ILE A 76 27.75 11.23 12.57
CA ILE A 76 28.64 10.06 12.51
C ILE A 76 27.79 8.79 12.34
N LEU A 77 26.75 8.61 13.16
CA LEU A 77 25.82 7.48 13.03
C LEU A 77 25.14 7.46 11.65
N TRP A 78 24.75 8.61 11.10
CA TRP A 78 24.14 8.67 9.77
C TRP A 78 25.08 8.14 8.68
N GLY A 79 26.35 8.54 8.71
CA GLY A 79 27.37 8.01 7.80
C GLY A 79 27.56 6.50 7.96
N GLU A 80 27.61 6.02 9.20
CA GLU A 80 27.74 4.59 9.49
C GLU A 80 26.57 3.76 8.96
N LEU A 81 25.32 4.25 9.09
CA LEU A 81 24.16 3.58 8.52
C LEU A 81 24.21 3.54 6.99
N CYS A 82 24.66 4.61 6.33
CA CYS A 82 24.84 4.63 4.88
C CYS A 82 25.92 3.64 4.42
N GLU A 83 27.02 3.50 5.18
CA GLU A 83 28.06 2.51 4.88
C GLU A 83 27.56 1.08 5.09
N VAL A 84 26.79 0.82 6.16
CA VAL A 84 26.13 -0.47 6.35
C VAL A 84 25.18 -0.76 5.20
N ALA A 85 24.37 0.22 4.78
CA ALA A 85 23.42 0.08 3.67
C ALA A 85 24.12 -0.25 2.34
N SER A 86 25.33 0.26 2.09
CA SER A 86 26.08 -0.02 0.86
C SER A 86 26.78 -1.38 0.86
N LEU A 87 27.09 -1.93 2.04
CA LEU A 87 27.74 -3.23 2.21
C LEU A 87 26.73 -4.39 2.32
N LEU A 88 25.52 -4.11 2.79
CA LEU A 88 24.51 -5.13 3.02
C LEU A 88 23.86 -5.60 1.71
N ASP A 89 23.80 -6.92 1.54
CA ASP A 89 22.95 -7.58 0.56
C ASP A 89 21.93 -8.47 1.30
N GLY A 90 20.72 -7.94 1.51
CA GLY A 90 19.61 -8.71 2.05
C GLY A 90 18.63 -7.93 2.95
N PRO A 91 17.69 -8.66 3.58
CA PRO A 91 16.68 -8.11 4.47
C PRO A 91 17.31 -7.41 5.67
N TRP A 92 16.99 -6.13 5.89
CA TRP A 92 17.59 -5.32 6.95
C TRP A 92 16.54 -4.47 7.67
N VAL A 93 16.60 -4.51 9.00
CA VAL A 93 15.82 -3.66 9.89
C VAL A 93 16.75 -2.90 10.84
N VAL A 94 16.44 -1.64 11.09
CA VAL A 94 17.17 -0.76 12.01
C VAL A 94 16.19 -0.29 13.07
N GLY A 95 16.54 -0.45 14.34
CA GLY A 95 15.65 -0.08 15.43
C GLY A 95 16.37 0.41 16.67
N GLY A 96 15.78 1.39 17.36
CA GLY A 96 16.30 1.91 18.62
C GLY A 96 16.05 3.39 18.80
N ASP A 97 16.82 4.01 19.69
CA ASP A 97 16.73 5.43 20.02
C ASP A 97 17.60 6.26 19.05
N PHE A 98 16.94 7.02 18.18
CA PHE A 98 17.61 7.89 17.21
C PHE A 98 17.90 9.30 17.75
N ASN A 99 17.35 9.67 18.91
CA ASN A 99 17.40 11.03 19.45
C ASN A 99 17.02 12.13 18.42
N ALA A 100 16.17 11.78 17.47
CA ALA A 100 15.72 12.63 16.38
C ALA A 100 14.26 12.31 16.00
N VAL A 101 13.53 13.35 15.58
CA VAL A 101 12.16 13.24 15.06
C VAL A 101 12.16 13.49 13.56
N LEU A 102 11.20 12.92 12.82
CA LEU A 102 11.03 13.17 11.38
C LEU A 102 10.04 14.28 11.10
N ASN A 103 9.06 14.48 11.98
CA ASN A 103 7.97 15.44 11.78
C ASN A 103 7.76 16.32 13.01
N VAL A 104 7.23 17.53 12.82
CA VAL A 104 6.98 18.46 13.93
C VAL A 104 5.96 17.90 14.92
N ASN A 105 4.96 17.17 14.43
CA ASN A 105 3.93 16.52 15.24
C ASN A 105 4.44 15.38 16.13
N GLU A 106 5.67 14.91 15.92
CA GLU A 106 6.33 13.91 16.78
C GLU A 106 6.98 14.55 18.03
N SER A 107 6.73 15.83 18.29
CA SER A 107 7.16 16.56 19.49
C SER A 107 6.01 17.37 20.08
N LYS A 108 5.84 17.32 21.41
CA LYS A 108 4.79 18.04 22.15
C LYS A 108 5.31 18.60 23.47
N GLY A 109 4.79 19.76 23.90
CA GLY A 109 5.08 20.34 25.21
C GLY A 109 6.41 21.12 25.32
N GLY A 110 7.07 21.39 24.19
CA GLY A 110 8.30 22.18 24.11
C GLY A 110 8.36 23.03 22.84
N GLY A 111 9.48 23.73 22.64
CA GLY A 111 9.72 24.47 21.40
C GLY A 111 9.79 23.56 20.16
N ASN A 112 9.65 24.15 18.98
CA ASN A 112 9.68 23.41 17.72
C ASN A 112 10.99 22.59 17.60
N PRO A 113 10.91 21.33 17.12
CA PRO A 113 12.09 20.54 16.86
C PRO A 113 12.97 21.21 15.82
N ASN A 114 14.28 20.97 15.89
CA ASN A 114 15.24 21.58 14.97
C ASN A 114 15.04 21.03 13.56
N GLN A 115 14.57 21.86 12.63
CA GLN A 115 14.26 21.46 11.27
C GLN A 115 15.47 20.84 10.55
N GLY A 116 16.67 21.41 10.71
CA GLY A 116 17.88 20.86 10.11
C GLY A 116 18.26 19.47 10.65
N SER A 117 17.92 19.16 11.91
CA SER A 117 18.10 17.80 12.44
C SER A 117 17.06 16.82 11.89
N MET A 118 15.85 17.29 11.57
CA MET A 118 14.80 16.46 10.97
C MET A 118 15.13 16.14 9.52
N GLU A 119 15.59 17.14 8.76
CA GLU A 119 16.04 16.99 7.38
C GLU A 119 17.22 16.03 7.28
N GLU A 120 18.25 16.18 8.12
CA GLU A 120 19.39 15.24 8.15
C GLU A 120 18.98 13.80 8.45
N PHE A 121 18.05 13.59 9.39
CA PHE A 121 17.56 12.26 9.71
C PHE A 121 16.73 11.68 8.56
N GLY A 122 15.84 12.48 7.98
CA GLY A 122 15.05 12.09 6.81
C GLY A 122 15.89 11.73 5.59
N SER A 123 16.92 12.54 5.29
CA SER A 123 17.90 12.26 4.23
C SER A 123 18.65 10.96 4.49
N CYS A 124 19.15 10.73 5.71
CA CYS A 124 19.83 9.47 6.03
C CYS A 124 18.94 8.23 5.78
N LEU A 125 17.67 8.27 6.21
CA LEU A 125 16.74 7.17 5.94
C LEU A 125 16.51 6.96 4.45
N LEU A 126 16.37 8.05 3.68
CA LEU A 126 16.20 8.00 2.24
C LEU A 126 17.42 7.41 1.54
N ASP A 127 18.62 7.88 1.90
CA ASP A 127 19.89 7.43 1.34
C ASP A 127 20.15 5.94 1.64
N CYS A 128 19.73 5.47 2.81
CA CYS A 128 19.79 4.05 3.19
C CYS A 128 18.64 3.20 2.58
N GLY A 129 17.67 3.81 1.89
CA GLY A 129 16.48 3.12 1.39
C GLY A 129 15.56 2.58 2.48
N LEU A 130 15.58 3.17 3.69
CA LEU A 130 14.83 2.72 4.85
C LEU A 130 13.44 3.37 4.92
N LEU A 131 12.45 2.56 5.23
CA LEU A 131 11.06 2.97 5.43
C LEU A 131 10.67 2.83 6.90
N ASP A 132 9.99 3.83 7.45
CA ASP A 132 9.37 3.73 8.79
C ASP A 132 8.31 2.63 8.81
N ALA A 133 8.46 1.70 9.75
CA ALA A 133 7.53 0.59 9.96
C ALA A 133 6.18 1.03 10.53
N GLY A 134 6.05 2.29 10.94
CA GLY A 134 4.88 2.77 11.66
C GLY A 134 4.86 2.24 13.09
N TYR A 135 3.74 2.40 13.78
CA TYR A 135 3.55 1.91 15.15
C TYR A 135 2.07 1.85 15.55
N GLU A 136 1.81 1.11 16.61
CA GLU A 136 0.57 1.12 17.39
C GLU A 136 0.87 1.50 18.84
N GLY A 137 -0.09 2.12 19.52
CA GLY A 137 0.04 2.56 20.91
C GLY A 137 0.33 4.05 21.04
N ASN A 138 1.11 4.43 22.06
CA ASN A 138 1.36 5.83 22.38
C ASN A 138 2.14 6.56 21.27
N ASP A 139 1.71 7.77 20.88
CA ASP A 139 2.39 8.58 19.85
C ASP A 139 3.83 8.94 20.21
N PHE A 140 4.13 9.05 21.50
CA PHE A 140 5.43 9.48 22.02
C PHE A 140 6.12 8.34 22.75
N THR A 141 7.37 8.08 22.38
CA THR A 141 8.19 7.04 22.99
C THR A 141 8.97 7.57 24.18
N TRP A 142 9.27 8.86 24.24
CA TRP A 142 10.07 9.48 25.30
C TRP A 142 9.35 10.65 25.98
N THR A 143 9.56 10.82 27.29
CA THR A 143 9.16 12.04 27.99
C THR A 143 9.99 12.36 29.23
N ASN A 144 10.26 13.65 29.45
CA ASN A 144 10.79 14.15 30.73
C ASN A 144 9.70 14.71 31.67
N GLY A 145 8.43 14.39 31.43
CA GLY A 145 7.27 14.90 32.19
C GLY A 145 6.73 16.25 31.72
N LYS A 146 7.50 17.03 30.95
CA LYS A 146 7.03 18.30 30.35
C LYS A 146 6.97 18.22 28.82
N VAL A 147 8.01 17.67 28.23
CA VAL A 147 8.16 17.47 26.78
C VAL A 147 7.98 15.99 26.48
N MET A 148 7.31 15.69 25.37
CA MET A 148 7.13 14.34 24.84
C MET A 148 7.63 14.29 23.40
N ARG A 149 8.35 13.22 23.03
CA ARG A 149 8.87 13.04 21.67
C ARG A 149 8.82 11.57 21.22
N ARG A 150 8.71 11.33 19.92
CA ARG A 150 8.95 10.00 19.32
C ARG A 150 10.40 9.89 18.87
N LEU A 151 11.28 9.47 19.78
CA LEU A 151 12.72 9.34 19.53
C LEU A 151 13.10 7.92 19.08
N ASP A 152 12.33 6.94 19.54
CA ASP A 152 12.55 5.53 19.26
C ASP A 152 11.75 5.12 18.02
N ARG A 153 12.39 4.39 17.10
CA ARG A 153 11.77 3.98 15.83
C ARG A 153 12.31 2.64 15.35
N ILE A 154 11.50 1.96 14.54
CA ILE A 154 11.94 0.84 13.72
C ILE A 154 11.72 1.20 12.25
N VAL A 155 12.76 1.06 11.44
CA VAL A 155 12.77 1.32 10.01
C VAL A 155 13.35 0.10 9.28
N PHE A 156 12.94 -0.17 8.05
CA PHE A 156 13.42 -1.36 7.32
C PHE A 156 13.62 -1.10 5.83
N ASN A 157 14.46 -1.90 5.18
CA ASN A 157 14.67 -1.83 3.73
C ASN A 157 13.63 -2.66 2.95
N PRO A 158 13.49 -2.47 1.63
CA PRO A 158 12.50 -3.20 0.84
C PRO A 158 12.61 -4.72 0.94
N GLU A 159 13.84 -5.23 1.04
CA GLU A 159 14.18 -6.65 1.14
C GLU A 159 13.61 -7.27 2.43
N TRP A 160 13.55 -6.50 3.53
CA TRP A 160 12.85 -6.90 4.76
C TRP A 160 11.40 -7.25 4.50
N SER A 161 10.67 -6.39 3.78
CA SER A 161 9.25 -6.62 3.48
C SER A 161 9.01 -7.75 2.48
N ASP A 162 10.02 -8.13 1.71
CA ASP A 162 9.96 -9.29 0.81
C ASP A 162 10.13 -10.60 1.61
N LEU A 163 10.94 -10.59 2.66
CA LEU A 163 11.06 -11.72 3.58
C LEU A 163 9.85 -11.81 4.54
N PHE A 164 9.45 -10.69 5.13
CA PHE A 164 8.35 -10.58 6.10
C PHE A 164 7.24 -9.70 5.53
N SER A 165 6.25 -10.34 4.92
CA SER A 165 5.12 -9.66 4.29
C SER A 165 4.26 -8.87 5.28
N LEU A 166 4.27 -9.27 6.55
CA LEU A 166 3.67 -8.53 7.65
C LEU A 166 4.74 -8.11 8.67
N THR A 167 4.77 -6.81 8.98
CA THR A 167 5.61 -6.20 10.01
C THR A 167 4.74 -5.30 10.87
N ARG A 168 4.82 -5.46 12.19
CA ARG A 168 4.05 -4.72 13.21
C ARG A 168 5.00 -4.18 14.25
N VAL A 169 4.79 -2.93 14.66
CA VAL A 169 5.53 -2.31 15.76
C VAL A 169 4.54 -1.82 16.79
N LYS A 170 4.74 -2.18 18.06
CA LYS A 170 3.97 -1.63 19.18
C LYS A 170 4.86 -0.84 20.12
N HIS A 171 4.39 0.34 20.51
CA HIS A 171 4.94 1.10 21.64
C HIS A 171 4.31 0.54 22.92
N LEU A 172 5.09 -0.19 23.69
CA LEU A 172 4.64 -0.74 24.98
C LEU A 172 4.62 0.35 26.05
N ASN A 173 3.94 0.07 27.16
CA ASN A 173 3.85 0.99 28.27
C ASN A 173 5.23 1.28 28.88
N ARG A 174 5.48 2.54 29.23
CA ARG A 174 6.66 2.94 29.99
C ARG A 174 6.60 2.33 31.38
N VAL A 175 7.52 1.41 31.67
CA VAL A 175 7.68 0.80 32.99
C VAL A 175 9.14 0.92 33.38
N GLY A 176 9.45 1.80 34.34
CA GLY A 176 10.81 1.96 34.86
C GLY A 176 11.79 2.75 33.97
N SER A 177 11.32 3.37 32.88
CA SER A 177 12.12 4.26 32.01
C SER A 177 11.27 5.43 31.52
N ASP A 178 11.94 6.53 31.16
CA ASP A 178 11.38 7.65 30.40
C ASP A 178 11.11 7.30 28.92
N HIS A 179 11.67 6.19 28.43
CA HIS A 179 11.40 5.61 27.11
C HIS A 179 10.37 4.46 27.16
N CYS A 180 9.59 4.32 26.08
CA CYS A 180 8.69 3.20 25.79
C CYS A 180 9.48 2.06 25.14
N PRO A 181 9.35 0.81 25.61
CA PRO A 181 9.86 -0.34 24.88
C PRO A 181 9.15 -0.49 23.53
N LEU A 182 9.90 -0.85 22.48
CA LEU A 182 9.37 -1.17 21.16
C LEU A 182 9.27 -2.68 20.98
N MET A 183 8.11 -3.19 20.58
CA MET A 183 7.93 -4.59 20.21
C MET A 183 7.75 -4.72 18.70
N LEU A 184 8.69 -5.39 18.03
CA LEU A 184 8.61 -5.77 16.63
C LEU A 184 8.02 -7.18 16.51
N GLN A 185 6.93 -7.33 15.76
CA GLN A 185 6.39 -8.63 15.36
C GLN A 185 6.43 -8.71 13.84
N CYS A 186 6.90 -9.82 13.28
CA CYS A 186 7.00 -10.02 11.84
C CYS A 186 6.59 -11.44 11.46
N SER A 187 6.06 -11.61 10.25
CA SER A 187 5.60 -12.91 9.75
C SER A 187 5.70 -13.00 8.23
N GLN A 188 6.02 -14.20 7.73
CA GLN A 188 5.86 -14.59 6.34
C GLN A 188 4.39 -14.94 6.10
N ALA A 189 3.47 -13.98 6.21
CA ALA A 189 2.07 -14.31 6.00
C ALA A 189 1.85 -14.72 4.54
N VAL A 190 1.49 -15.99 4.35
CA VAL A 190 0.93 -16.55 3.12
C VAL A 190 -0.59 -16.44 3.21
N GLN A 191 -1.14 -15.23 3.32
CA GLN A 191 -2.58 -15.08 3.08
C GLN A 191 -2.79 -14.92 1.58
N SER A 192 -3.01 -16.05 0.90
CA SER A 192 -3.52 -16.06 -0.46
C SER A 192 -4.99 -15.63 -0.43
N PHE A 193 -5.24 -14.33 -0.37
CA PHE A 193 -6.55 -13.85 -0.78
C PHE A 193 -6.70 -14.16 -2.27
N THR A 194 -7.80 -14.81 -2.65
CA THR A 194 -8.18 -14.93 -4.05
C THR A 194 -8.24 -13.51 -4.62
N SER A 195 -7.37 -13.19 -5.57
CA SER A 195 -7.33 -11.85 -6.15
C SER A 195 -8.66 -11.57 -6.84
N SER A 196 -9.33 -10.49 -6.44
CA SER A 196 -10.48 -10.01 -7.19
C SER A 196 -10.02 -9.45 -8.53
N PHE A 197 -10.87 -9.55 -9.55
CA PHE A 197 -10.61 -8.91 -10.83
C PHE A 197 -10.48 -7.40 -10.62
N ARG A 198 -9.49 -6.79 -11.26
CA ARG A 198 -9.35 -5.34 -11.37
C ARG A 198 -8.92 -5.01 -12.78
N PHE A 199 -9.64 -4.07 -13.40
CA PHE A 199 -9.31 -3.54 -14.71
C PHE A 199 -7.92 -2.92 -14.67
N LEU A 200 -7.02 -3.29 -15.60
CA LEU A 200 -5.67 -2.75 -15.63
C LEU A 200 -5.59 -1.61 -16.63
N HIS A 201 -5.14 -0.44 -16.18
CA HIS A 201 -5.08 0.77 -17.03
C HIS A 201 -4.15 0.58 -18.23
N MET A 202 -3.13 -0.26 -18.09
CA MET A 202 -2.21 -0.58 -19.19
C MET A 202 -2.92 -1.21 -20.41
N TRP A 203 -4.10 -1.82 -20.22
CA TRP A 203 -4.86 -2.44 -21.31
C TRP A 203 -5.33 -1.42 -22.35
N THR A 204 -5.73 -0.21 -21.95
CA THR A 204 -6.23 0.83 -22.86
C THR A 204 -5.16 1.32 -23.84
N HIS A 205 -3.88 1.10 -23.52
CA HIS A 205 -2.74 1.46 -24.38
C HIS A 205 -2.40 0.38 -25.42
N HIS A 206 -3.09 -0.75 -25.42
CA HIS A 206 -2.92 -1.78 -26.43
C HIS A 206 -3.88 -1.55 -27.60
N HIS A 207 -3.35 -1.46 -28.83
CA HIS A 207 -4.12 -1.23 -30.06
C HIS A 207 -5.37 -2.12 -30.22
N ASP A 208 -5.26 -3.42 -29.91
CA ASP A 208 -6.41 -4.34 -29.99
C ASP A 208 -7.46 -4.21 -28.86
N PHE A 209 -7.23 -3.39 -27.83
CA PHE A 209 -8.07 -3.38 -26.63
C PHE A 209 -9.55 -3.10 -26.94
N LEU A 210 -9.83 -2.01 -27.67
CA LEU A 210 -11.21 -1.65 -28.04
C LEU A 210 -11.87 -2.73 -28.91
N ASN A 211 -11.12 -3.39 -29.79
CA ASN A 211 -11.63 -4.49 -30.60
C ASN A 211 -12.01 -5.70 -29.73
N VAL A 212 -11.20 -6.03 -28.71
CA VAL A 212 -11.51 -7.11 -27.77
C VAL A 212 -12.76 -6.81 -26.96
N VAL A 213 -12.90 -5.57 -26.47
CA VAL A 213 -14.10 -5.12 -25.74
C VAL A 213 -15.31 -5.22 -26.66
N LYS A 214 -15.26 -4.61 -27.85
CA LYS A 214 -16.36 -4.58 -28.81
C LYS A 214 -16.82 -5.98 -29.21
N ASN A 215 -15.90 -6.83 -29.65
CA ASN A 215 -16.23 -8.21 -30.05
C ASN A 215 -16.88 -8.99 -28.91
N ASN A 216 -16.45 -8.78 -27.67
CA ASN A 216 -17.08 -9.43 -26.52
C ASN A 216 -18.44 -8.84 -26.16
N TRP A 217 -18.58 -7.52 -26.27
CA TRP A 217 -19.76 -6.76 -25.83
C TRP A 217 -20.95 -6.94 -26.77
N ASP A 218 -20.69 -6.99 -28.08
CA ASP A 218 -21.70 -7.14 -29.14
C ASP A 218 -22.43 -8.50 -29.10
N HIS A 219 -21.92 -9.49 -28.36
CA HIS A 219 -22.62 -10.76 -28.19
C HIS A 219 -23.93 -10.58 -27.38
N PRO A 220 -25.07 -11.08 -27.86
CA PRO A 220 -26.34 -10.96 -27.16
C PRO A 220 -26.31 -11.69 -25.81
N SER A 221 -26.95 -11.12 -24.79
CA SER A 221 -27.07 -11.71 -23.45
C SER A 221 -28.43 -12.39 -23.23
N GLY A 222 -29.45 -12.04 -24.03
CA GLY A 222 -30.83 -12.50 -23.86
C GLY A 222 -31.63 -11.76 -22.79
N SER A 223 -31.08 -10.68 -22.22
CA SER A 223 -31.71 -9.85 -21.18
C SER A 223 -31.72 -8.37 -21.59
N THR A 224 -32.41 -7.52 -20.84
CA THR A 224 -32.45 -6.05 -20.99
C THR A 224 -32.06 -5.34 -19.70
N GLY A 225 -31.85 -4.02 -19.76
CA GLY A 225 -31.62 -3.17 -18.58
C GLY A 225 -30.40 -3.55 -17.73
N CYS A 226 -30.54 -3.44 -16.41
CA CYS A 226 -29.44 -3.71 -15.45
C CYS A 226 -28.85 -5.11 -15.56
N LEU A 227 -29.71 -6.12 -15.79
CA LEU A 227 -29.28 -7.51 -15.89
C LEU A 227 -28.44 -7.76 -17.15
N ASN A 228 -28.83 -7.17 -18.29
CA ASN A 228 -28.07 -7.25 -19.53
C ASN A 228 -26.66 -6.70 -19.35
N PHE A 229 -26.57 -5.48 -18.81
CA PHE A 229 -25.31 -4.80 -18.59
C PHE A 229 -24.38 -5.62 -17.69
N TRP A 230 -24.91 -6.13 -16.57
CA TRP A 230 -24.14 -6.97 -15.65
C TRP A 230 -23.64 -8.27 -16.30
N LEU A 231 -24.49 -8.98 -17.06
CA LEU A 231 -24.08 -10.21 -17.77
C LEU A 231 -22.97 -9.94 -18.78
N LYS A 232 -23.07 -8.85 -19.54
CA LYS A 232 -22.03 -8.40 -20.48
C LYS A 232 -20.73 -8.08 -19.74
N GLN A 233 -20.79 -7.41 -18.59
CA GLN A 233 -19.62 -7.14 -17.74
C GLN A 233 -18.94 -8.42 -17.24
N GLN A 234 -19.69 -9.41 -16.72
CA GLN A 234 -19.11 -10.66 -16.22
C GLN A 234 -18.43 -11.47 -17.34
N ARG A 235 -19.03 -11.47 -18.53
CA ARG A 235 -18.44 -12.09 -19.72
C ARG A 235 -17.15 -11.36 -20.14
N LEU A 236 -17.19 -10.04 -20.18
CA LEU A 236 -16.02 -9.22 -20.53
C LEU A 236 -14.88 -9.42 -19.52
N LYS A 237 -15.19 -9.42 -18.23
CA LYS A 237 -14.24 -9.72 -17.15
C LYS A 237 -13.52 -11.05 -17.36
N SER A 238 -14.24 -12.10 -17.75
CA SER A 238 -13.66 -13.41 -18.05
C SER A 238 -12.75 -13.36 -19.29
N CYS A 239 -13.19 -12.66 -20.33
CA CYS A 239 -12.41 -12.43 -21.55
C CYS A 239 -11.11 -11.66 -21.27
N LEU A 240 -11.18 -10.56 -20.52
CA LEU A 240 -10.02 -9.73 -20.16
C LEU A 240 -9.02 -10.47 -19.29
N LYS A 241 -9.47 -11.34 -18.36
CA LYS A 241 -8.57 -12.22 -17.59
C LYS A 241 -7.77 -13.13 -18.51
N TRP A 242 -8.44 -13.78 -19.46
CA TRP A 242 -7.78 -14.64 -20.44
C TRP A 242 -6.84 -13.84 -21.36
N TRP A 243 -7.31 -12.71 -21.88
CA TRP A 243 -6.55 -11.84 -22.77
C TRP A 243 -5.29 -11.28 -22.10
N ASN A 244 -5.38 -10.90 -20.82
CA ASN A 244 -4.22 -10.49 -20.03
C ASN A 244 -3.19 -11.61 -19.93
N LYS A 245 -3.62 -12.84 -19.61
CA LYS A 245 -2.72 -14.00 -19.52
C LYS A 245 -2.05 -14.30 -20.87
N TYR A 246 -2.77 -14.18 -21.97
CA TYR A 246 -2.29 -14.55 -23.31
C TYR A 246 -1.43 -13.46 -23.98
N LYS A 247 -1.83 -12.18 -23.92
CA LYS A 247 -1.14 -11.08 -24.61
C LYS A 247 -0.08 -10.38 -23.77
N PHE A 248 -0.34 -10.19 -22.48
CA PHE A 248 0.58 -9.49 -21.58
C PHE A 248 1.44 -10.49 -20.80
N GLY A 249 0.84 -11.60 -20.34
CA GLY A 249 1.53 -12.60 -19.54
C GLY A 249 2.09 -11.98 -18.26
N ASN A 250 3.28 -12.44 -17.86
CA ASN A 250 4.07 -11.76 -16.85
C ASN A 250 4.87 -10.63 -17.50
N ILE A 251 4.44 -9.38 -17.26
CA ILE A 251 5.09 -8.19 -17.83
C ILE A 251 6.57 -8.12 -17.43
N PHE A 252 6.93 -8.58 -16.24
CA PHE A 252 8.30 -8.54 -15.73
C PHE A 252 9.22 -9.52 -16.47
N ASP A 253 8.73 -10.71 -16.79
CA ASP A 253 9.49 -11.69 -17.59
C ASP A 253 9.66 -11.19 -19.01
N LYS A 254 8.64 -10.52 -19.56
CA LYS A 254 8.68 -9.92 -20.90
C LYS A 254 9.72 -8.81 -21.00
N ILE A 255 9.85 -7.97 -19.98
CA ILE A 255 10.86 -6.89 -19.94
C ILE A 255 12.26 -7.50 -20.06
N LYS A 256 12.59 -8.51 -19.23
CA LYS A 256 13.89 -9.19 -19.27
C LYS A 256 14.22 -9.74 -20.66
N ILE A 257 13.24 -10.41 -21.29
CA ILE A 257 13.41 -10.96 -22.64
C ILE A 257 13.69 -9.87 -23.67
N VAL A 258 12.96 -8.74 -23.59
CA VAL A 258 13.12 -7.62 -24.53
C VAL A 258 14.44 -6.89 -24.30
N GLU A 259 14.86 -6.69 -23.05
CA GLU A 259 16.18 -6.13 -22.70
C GLU A 259 17.31 -6.98 -23.30
N ASP A 260 17.28 -8.30 -23.08
CA ASP A 260 18.25 -9.23 -23.68
C ASP A 260 18.29 -9.14 -25.21
N ASN A 261 17.12 -8.96 -25.84
CA ASN A 261 17.03 -8.81 -27.30
C ASN A 261 17.62 -7.48 -27.77
N VAL A 262 17.37 -6.38 -27.06
CA VAL A 262 17.97 -5.07 -27.35
C VAL A 262 19.50 -5.18 -27.24
N THR A 263 20.03 -5.79 -26.18
CA THR A 263 21.47 -6.01 -26.03
C THR A 263 22.06 -6.81 -27.20
N LYS A 264 21.40 -7.91 -27.61
CA LYS A 264 21.83 -8.70 -28.77
C LYS A 264 21.84 -7.88 -30.07
N LYS A 265 20.78 -7.08 -30.31
CA LYS A 265 20.68 -6.25 -31.52
C LYS A 265 21.68 -5.09 -31.50
N GLU A 266 21.99 -4.56 -30.33
CA GLU A 266 23.00 -3.52 -30.15
C GLU A 266 24.39 -4.06 -30.48
N ILE A 267 24.74 -5.26 -29.99
CA ILE A 267 26.00 -5.94 -30.35
C ILE A 267 26.09 -6.17 -31.87
N ILE A 268 24.99 -6.61 -32.50
CA ILE A 268 24.96 -6.82 -33.96
C ILE A 268 25.18 -5.50 -34.70
N PHE A 269 24.53 -4.41 -34.28
CA PHE A 269 24.67 -3.10 -34.89
C PHE A 269 26.08 -2.50 -34.69
N GLN A 270 26.71 -2.72 -33.52
CA GLN A 270 28.08 -2.30 -33.27
C GLN A 270 29.08 -3.01 -34.19
N ASN A 271 28.85 -4.30 -34.47
CA ASN A 271 29.71 -5.09 -35.36
C ASN A 271 29.44 -4.80 -36.84
N ASP A 272 28.19 -4.50 -37.22
CA ASP A 272 27.78 -4.14 -38.58
C ASP A 272 26.75 -3.00 -38.57
N PRO A 273 27.20 -1.73 -38.72
CA PRO A 273 26.35 -0.54 -38.70
C PRO A 273 25.49 -0.32 -39.96
N SER A 274 24.91 -1.38 -40.51
CA SER A 274 24.02 -1.31 -41.67
C SER A 274 22.67 -0.66 -41.34
N SER A 275 21.99 -0.10 -42.35
CA SER A 275 20.64 0.47 -42.20
C SER A 275 19.63 -0.55 -41.67
N ASN A 276 19.74 -1.81 -42.11
CA ASN A 276 18.86 -2.90 -41.69
C ASN A 276 19.07 -3.25 -40.21
N ASN A 277 20.31 -3.29 -39.74
CA ASN A 277 20.61 -3.56 -38.33
C ASN A 277 20.19 -2.39 -37.44
N ARG A 278 20.32 -1.15 -37.92
CA ARG A 278 19.81 0.04 -37.23
C ARG A 278 18.29 -0.01 -37.07
N GLU A 279 17.56 -0.34 -38.13
CA GLU A 279 16.11 -0.48 -38.09
C GLU A 279 15.67 -1.59 -37.12
N ALA A 280 16.35 -2.74 -37.16
CA ALA A 280 16.08 -3.85 -36.24
C ALA A 280 16.32 -3.45 -34.77
N LEU A 281 17.40 -2.71 -34.48
CA LEU A 281 17.68 -2.19 -33.14
C LEU A 281 16.61 -1.20 -32.69
N HIS A 282 16.28 -0.22 -33.53
CA HIS A 282 15.25 0.78 -33.23
C HIS A 282 13.89 0.13 -32.97
N LYS A 283 13.55 -0.94 -33.71
CA LYS A 283 12.32 -1.70 -33.51
C LYS A 283 12.27 -2.36 -32.14
N GLU A 284 13.35 -3.05 -31.73
CA GLU A 284 13.42 -3.66 -30.39
C GLU A 284 13.44 -2.59 -29.28
N MET A 285 14.15 -1.48 -29.47
CA MET A 285 14.14 -0.35 -28.53
C MET A 285 12.73 0.26 -28.37
N ALA A 286 11.96 0.35 -29.46
CA ALA A 286 10.57 0.80 -29.39
C ALA A 286 9.70 -0.18 -28.61
N ILE A 287 9.91 -1.49 -28.77
CA ILE A 287 9.22 -2.54 -27.99
C ILE A 287 9.60 -2.44 -26.51
N LEU A 288 10.88 -2.23 -26.18
CA LEU A 288 11.36 -2.05 -24.82
C LEU A 288 10.71 -0.84 -24.17
N ASN A 289 10.75 0.32 -24.82
CA ASN A 289 10.13 1.54 -24.33
C ASN A 289 8.62 1.38 -24.10
N LYS A 290 7.92 0.71 -25.02
CA LYS A 290 6.50 0.41 -24.85
C LYS A 290 6.25 -0.53 -23.66
N THR A 291 7.09 -1.54 -23.47
CA THR A 291 6.92 -2.50 -22.37
C THR A 291 7.19 -1.86 -21.01
N LEU A 292 8.24 -1.04 -20.91
CA LEU A 292 8.56 -0.25 -19.70
C LEU A 292 7.45 0.77 -19.38
N PHE A 293 6.88 1.43 -20.38
CA PHE A 293 5.73 2.31 -20.18
C PHE A 293 4.50 1.58 -19.61
N LEU A 294 4.21 0.37 -20.09
CA LEU A 294 3.11 -0.44 -19.55
C LEU A 294 3.38 -0.87 -18.10
N GLU A 295 4.63 -1.19 -17.76
CA GLU A 295 5.03 -1.50 -16.38
C GLU A 295 4.85 -0.31 -15.43
N GLU A 296 5.26 0.88 -15.87
CA GLU A 296 5.07 2.12 -15.13
C GLU A 296 3.57 2.36 -14.84
N LYS A 297 2.71 2.24 -15.86
CA LYS A 297 1.25 2.36 -15.68
C LYS A 297 0.68 1.32 -14.72
N PHE A 298 1.17 0.10 -14.77
CA PHE A 298 0.78 -0.95 -13.84
C PHE A 298 1.12 -0.58 -12.38
N TRP A 299 2.35 -0.12 -12.12
CA TRP A 299 2.77 0.27 -10.77
C TRP A 299 2.12 1.58 -10.29
N GLN A 300 1.91 2.54 -11.18
CA GLN A 300 1.20 3.78 -10.90
C GLN A 300 -0.23 3.47 -10.42
N GLN A 301 -0.98 2.66 -11.19
CA GLN A 301 -2.33 2.26 -10.82
C GLN A 301 -2.35 1.52 -9.49
N LYS A 302 -1.46 0.54 -9.32
CA LYS A 302 -1.43 -0.31 -8.12
C LYS A 302 -1.13 0.51 -6.87
N SER A 303 -0.20 1.46 -6.95
CA SER A 303 0.17 2.34 -5.84
C SER A 303 -0.91 3.38 -5.51
N GLY A 304 -1.83 3.69 -6.44
CA GLY A 304 -2.84 4.74 -6.27
C GLY A 304 -2.22 6.13 -6.09
N CYS A 305 -1.09 6.39 -6.75
CA CYS A 305 -0.38 7.66 -6.71
C CYS A 305 -0.88 8.57 -7.84
N LYS A 306 -1.40 9.76 -7.49
CA LYS A 306 -1.96 10.73 -8.46
C LYS A 306 -0.92 11.68 -9.05
N TRP A 307 0.11 12.01 -8.28
CA TRP A 307 1.12 12.99 -8.67
C TRP A 307 2.43 12.28 -9.03
N LEU A 308 2.91 12.52 -10.25
CA LEU A 308 4.31 12.31 -10.58
C LEU A 308 5.08 13.48 -9.96
N LEU A 309 6.05 13.20 -9.10
CA LEU A 309 7.20 14.10 -8.99
C LEU A 309 8.05 13.80 -10.23
N GLU A 310 8.12 14.76 -11.14
CA GLU A 310 8.83 14.67 -12.42
C GLU A 310 10.24 14.08 -12.24
N GLY A 311 10.55 13.01 -12.96
CA GLY A 311 11.83 12.30 -12.89
C GLY A 311 11.76 10.92 -13.55
N ASP A 312 12.92 10.33 -13.83
CA ASP A 312 13.10 9.07 -14.56
C ASP A 312 12.26 7.92 -13.99
N ARG A 313 11.82 6.98 -14.86
CA ARG A 313 10.77 5.95 -14.61
C ARG A 313 10.90 5.28 -13.23
N ASN A 314 10.19 5.80 -12.22
CA ASN A 314 10.46 5.44 -10.82
C ASN A 314 9.59 4.28 -10.31
N THR A 315 9.72 3.10 -10.92
CA THR A 315 8.99 1.89 -10.48
C THR A 315 9.34 1.52 -9.03
N ARG A 316 10.59 1.74 -8.61
CA ARG A 316 11.04 1.57 -7.23
C ARG A 316 10.25 2.43 -6.26
N TYR A 317 10.02 3.71 -6.57
CA TYR A 317 9.19 4.59 -5.74
C TYR A 317 7.77 4.07 -5.57
N TYR A 318 7.11 3.64 -6.65
CA TYR A 318 5.76 3.07 -6.56
C TYR A 318 5.72 1.78 -5.72
N GLN A 319 6.74 0.93 -5.85
CA GLN A 319 6.88 -0.28 -5.04
C GLN A 319 7.10 0.05 -3.56
N LEU A 320 7.93 1.05 -3.24
CA LEU A 320 8.15 1.54 -1.88
C LEU A 320 6.85 2.10 -1.26
N LEU A 321 6.11 2.92 -2.01
CA LEU A 321 4.81 3.44 -1.58
C LEU A 321 3.82 2.31 -1.31
N LEU A 322 3.79 1.28 -2.17
CA LEU A 322 2.95 0.09 -1.99
C LEU A 322 3.32 -0.68 -0.73
N LYS A 323 4.61 -0.92 -0.49
CA LYS A 323 5.13 -1.59 0.71
C LYS A 323 4.72 -0.82 1.97
N LYS A 324 4.90 0.50 1.97
CA LYS A 324 4.46 1.39 3.06
C LYS A 324 2.94 1.34 3.29
N LYS A 325 2.14 1.38 2.22
CA LYS A 325 0.66 1.27 2.30
C LYS A 325 0.21 -0.07 2.84
N ARG A 326 0.86 -1.17 2.46
CA ARG A 326 0.53 -2.52 2.98
C ARG A 326 0.70 -2.60 4.49
N VAL A 327 1.82 -2.09 5.00
CA VAL A 327 2.06 -2.05 6.45
C VAL A 327 1.02 -1.18 7.16
N LYS A 328 0.70 0.00 6.62
CA LYS A 328 -0.27 0.92 7.22
C LYS A 328 -1.72 0.41 7.17
N ASN A 329 -2.12 -0.24 6.08
CA ASN A 329 -3.50 -0.63 5.84
C ASN A 329 -3.83 -2.03 6.36
N PHE A 330 -2.84 -2.78 6.85
CA PHE A 330 -3.10 -4.09 7.43
C PHE A 330 -3.80 -3.94 8.78
N ILE A 331 -5.01 -4.48 8.88
CA ILE A 331 -5.79 -4.46 10.12
C ILE A 331 -5.35 -5.67 10.96
N TRP A 332 -4.58 -5.39 12.01
CA TRP A 332 -4.09 -6.44 12.91
C TRP A 332 -5.13 -6.88 13.92
N THR A 333 -5.90 -5.93 14.44
CA THR A 333 -6.88 -6.17 15.50
C THR A 333 -8.03 -5.19 15.40
N ILE A 334 -9.24 -5.63 15.74
CA ILE A 334 -10.41 -4.78 15.96
C ILE A 334 -10.86 -4.97 17.41
N GLN A 335 -11.28 -3.89 18.06
CA GLN A 335 -11.92 -3.95 19.36
C GLN A 335 -13.44 -3.84 19.15
N ASN A 336 -14.19 -4.80 19.67
CA ASN A 336 -15.65 -4.76 19.67
C ASN A 336 -16.18 -3.83 20.79
N ASP A 337 -17.47 -3.52 20.75
CA ASP A 337 -18.15 -2.66 21.72
C ASP A 337 -18.09 -3.19 23.17
N ASP A 338 -18.00 -4.52 23.33
CA ASP A 338 -17.84 -5.18 24.63
C ASP A 338 -16.40 -5.13 25.18
N GLY A 339 -15.47 -4.54 24.43
CA GLY A 339 -14.06 -4.44 24.75
C GLY A 339 -13.22 -5.66 24.37
N SER A 340 -13.81 -6.70 23.79
CA SER A 340 -13.07 -7.86 23.27
C SER A 340 -12.21 -7.47 22.07
N ILE A 341 -10.99 -8.04 21.99
CA ILE A 341 -10.04 -7.78 20.91
C ILE A 341 -10.01 -8.99 19.98
N LEU A 342 -10.45 -8.79 18.74
CA LEU A 342 -10.35 -9.77 17.67
C LEU A 342 -9.01 -9.63 16.96
N ASN A 343 -8.30 -10.74 16.77
CA ASN A 343 -7.00 -10.80 16.08
C ASN A 343 -6.98 -11.82 14.93
N ASP A 344 -8.02 -12.65 14.78
CA ASP A 344 -8.18 -13.58 13.68
C ASP A 344 -8.80 -12.89 12.45
N ALA A 345 -8.28 -13.19 11.26
CA ALA A 345 -8.71 -12.54 10.04
C ALA A 345 -10.16 -12.86 9.64
N MET A 346 -10.67 -14.06 9.93
CA MET A 346 -12.06 -14.43 9.66
C MET A 346 -13.01 -13.77 10.65
N GLU A 347 -12.63 -13.71 11.93
CA GLU A 347 -13.40 -13.01 12.96
C GLU A 347 -13.49 -11.51 12.69
N ILE A 348 -12.36 -10.87 12.35
CA ILE A 348 -12.30 -9.46 11.94
C ILE A 348 -13.24 -9.21 10.75
N LYS A 349 -13.18 -10.07 9.73
CA LYS A 349 -14.06 -9.94 8.55
C LYS A 349 -15.53 -10.06 8.92
N ARG A 350 -15.88 -11.03 9.76
CA ARG A 350 -17.26 -11.27 10.20
C ARG A 350 -17.78 -10.10 11.04
N SER A 351 -17.00 -9.65 12.03
CA SER A 351 -17.34 -8.50 12.88
C SER A 351 -17.61 -7.24 12.05
N ALA A 352 -16.77 -6.96 11.03
CA ALA A 352 -17.01 -5.84 10.14
C ALA A 352 -18.33 -5.96 9.36
N VAL A 353 -18.63 -7.15 8.82
CA VAL A 353 -19.90 -7.40 8.10
C VAL A 353 -21.10 -7.25 9.03
N ASP A 354 -21.02 -7.83 10.24
CA ASP A 354 -22.10 -7.81 11.22
C ASP A 354 -22.37 -6.37 11.69
N TYR A 355 -21.32 -5.60 12.00
CA TYR A 355 -21.42 -4.20 12.41
C TYR A 355 -22.08 -3.32 11.34
N TYR A 356 -21.60 -3.36 10.09
CA TYR A 356 -22.17 -2.53 9.03
C TYR A 356 -23.56 -3.00 8.59
N SER A 357 -23.83 -4.31 8.61
CA SER A 357 -25.18 -4.82 8.36
C SER A 357 -26.14 -4.29 9.41
N ALA A 358 -25.81 -4.42 10.69
CA ALA A 358 -26.63 -3.89 11.78
C ALA A 358 -26.81 -2.37 11.69
N LEU A 359 -25.75 -1.61 11.37
CA LEU A 359 -25.81 -0.16 11.23
C LEU A 359 -26.74 0.28 10.09
N LEU A 360 -26.67 -0.39 8.94
CA LEU A 360 -27.44 -0.04 7.73
C LEU A 360 -28.86 -0.60 7.74
N THR A 361 -29.12 -1.68 8.48
CA THR A 361 -30.48 -2.23 8.69
C THR A 361 -31.10 -1.78 10.00
N LYS A 362 -30.46 -0.85 10.73
CA LYS A 362 -31.05 -0.28 11.93
C LYS A 362 -32.20 0.61 11.49
N ASP A 363 -33.41 0.09 11.55
CA ASP A 363 -34.59 0.94 11.57
C ASP A 363 -34.43 1.83 12.80
N ASN A 364 -34.23 3.12 12.56
CA ASN A 364 -34.53 4.09 13.59
C ASN A 364 -36.05 3.97 13.75
N ASP A 365 -36.50 3.21 14.75
CA ASP A 365 -37.82 3.33 15.34
C ASP A 365 -37.94 4.75 15.91
N ILE A 366 -37.99 5.73 15.01
CA ILE A 366 -38.56 7.02 15.33
C ILE A 366 -40.02 6.66 15.54
N ASN A 367 -40.41 6.51 16.80
CA ASN A 367 -41.80 6.69 17.23
C ASN A 367 -42.17 8.13 16.87
N VAL A 368 -42.35 8.40 15.58
CA VAL A 368 -43.01 9.60 15.10
C VAL A 368 -44.44 9.38 15.54
N ASP A 369 -44.84 10.13 16.57
CA ASP A 369 -46.24 10.27 16.90
C ASP A 369 -47.00 10.55 15.59
N PRO A 370 -47.94 9.70 15.15
CA PRO A 370 -48.68 9.91 13.91
C PRO A 370 -49.38 11.27 13.86
N THR A 371 -49.58 11.91 15.02
CA THR A 371 -50.18 13.24 15.17
C THR A 371 -49.16 14.39 15.15
N ALA A 372 -47.86 14.11 15.24
CA ALA A 372 -46.78 15.11 15.13
C ALA A 372 -46.35 15.38 13.67
N ASN A 373 -46.91 14.65 12.70
CA ASN A 373 -46.71 14.86 11.25
C ASN A 373 -47.53 16.04 10.72
N ASP A 374 -47.52 17.18 11.41
CA ASP A 374 -48.03 18.42 10.82
C ASP A 374 -46.96 19.01 9.90
N TRP A 375 -46.92 18.50 8.67
CA TRP A 375 -46.01 18.98 7.62
C TRP A 375 -46.26 20.45 7.23
N SER A 376 -47.29 21.11 7.80
CA SER A 376 -47.61 22.52 7.54
C SER A 376 -46.52 23.51 7.98
N PHE A 377 -45.63 23.10 8.90
CA PHE A 377 -44.47 23.92 9.31
C PHE A 377 -43.28 23.83 8.35
N ILE A 378 -43.25 22.83 7.46
CA ILE A 378 -42.23 22.74 6.41
C ILE A 378 -42.77 23.52 5.21
N PRO A 379 -42.22 24.71 4.90
CA PRO A 379 -42.65 25.45 3.74
C PRO A 379 -42.43 24.60 2.48
N ASN A 380 -43.45 24.52 1.64
CA ASN A 380 -43.34 23.84 0.35
C ASN A 380 -42.51 24.72 -0.60
N ILE A 381 -41.20 24.47 -0.63
CA ILE A 381 -40.22 25.20 -1.44
C ILE A 381 -40.03 24.55 -2.81
N ILE A 382 -40.42 23.27 -2.95
CA ILE A 382 -40.25 22.51 -4.19
C ILE A 382 -41.49 22.74 -5.05
N THR A 383 -41.33 23.42 -6.18
CA THR A 383 -42.43 23.66 -7.12
C THR A 383 -42.84 22.36 -7.83
N GLU A 384 -44.01 22.35 -8.46
CA GLU A 384 -44.39 21.22 -9.32
C GLU A 384 -43.41 21.02 -10.48
N GLU A 385 -42.81 22.10 -10.98
CA GLU A 385 -41.75 22.06 -11.99
C GLU A 385 -40.49 21.38 -11.43
N ASP A 386 -40.07 21.73 -10.20
CA ASP A 386 -38.93 21.08 -9.54
C ASP A 386 -39.19 19.60 -9.28
N ASN A 387 -40.40 19.23 -8.84
CA ASN A 387 -40.76 17.82 -8.65
C ASN A 387 -40.78 17.05 -9.97
N THR A 388 -41.29 17.66 -11.04
CA THR A 388 -41.28 17.04 -12.37
C THR A 388 -39.85 16.83 -12.86
N PHE A 389 -38.97 17.82 -12.65
CA PHE A 389 -37.56 17.72 -12.96
C PHE A 389 -36.83 16.65 -12.14
N LEU A 390 -37.04 16.59 -10.82
CA LEU A 390 -36.37 15.62 -9.92
C LEU A 390 -36.85 14.18 -10.11
N THR A 391 -38.01 13.97 -10.71
CA THR A 391 -38.58 12.64 -10.98
C THR A 391 -38.49 12.22 -12.44
N ASP A 392 -37.94 13.07 -13.30
CA ASP A 392 -37.72 12.72 -14.71
C ASP A 392 -36.62 11.65 -14.84
N LEU A 393 -36.67 10.91 -15.94
CA LEU A 393 -35.66 9.90 -16.23
C LEU A 393 -34.38 10.58 -16.72
N PRO A 394 -33.20 10.11 -16.26
CA PRO A 394 -31.94 10.71 -16.68
C PRO A 394 -31.73 10.55 -18.18
N ASP A 395 -31.24 11.61 -18.81
CA ASP A 395 -30.95 11.59 -20.24
C ASP A 395 -29.55 11.02 -20.55
N ARG A 396 -29.30 10.69 -21.82
CA ARG A 396 -28.00 10.13 -22.24
C ARG A 396 -26.83 11.07 -21.97
N ASN A 397 -27.03 12.38 -22.11
CA ASN A 397 -25.97 13.37 -21.94
C ASN A 397 -25.65 13.59 -20.46
N GLU A 398 -26.65 13.53 -19.59
CA GLU A 398 -26.51 13.56 -18.15
C GLU A 398 -25.66 12.38 -17.68
N VAL A 399 -26.06 11.15 -18.04
CA VAL A 399 -25.29 9.93 -17.71
C VAL A 399 -23.86 10.02 -18.25
N ARG A 400 -23.68 10.52 -19.48
CA ARG A 400 -22.34 10.72 -20.04
C ARG A 400 -21.53 11.73 -19.22
N THR A 401 -22.11 12.86 -18.87
CA THR A 401 -21.42 13.94 -18.15
C THR A 401 -20.91 13.42 -16.81
N VAL A 402 -21.78 12.76 -16.05
CA VAL A 402 -21.46 12.13 -14.76
C VAL A 402 -20.30 11.11 -14.89
N VAL A 403 -20.34 10.24 -15.90
CA VAL A 403 -19.28 9.25 -16.13
C VAL A 403 -17.93 9.91 -16.45
N PHE A 404 -17.94 11.04 -17.15
CA PHE A 404 -16.73 11.78 -17.52
C PHE A 404 -16.22 12.72 -16.42
N GLU A 405 -17.07 13.12 -15.47
CA GLU A 405 -16.67 13.83 -14.25
C GLU A 405 -16.01 12.91 -13.21
N CYS A 406 -16.31 11.61 -13.25
CA CYS A 406 -15.68 10.63 -12.38
C CYS A 406 -14.15 10.58 -12.56
N ASP A 407 -13.39 10.41 -11.47
CA ASP A 407 -11.94 10.24 -11.56
C ASP A 407 -11.61 8.92 -12.29
N ALA A 408 -10.92 9.01 -13.42
CA ALA A 408 -10.47 7.85 -14.20
C ALA A 408 -9.59 6.90 -13.37
N ASN A 409 -8.87 7.42 -12.38
CA ASN A 409 -8.00 6.68 -11.45
C ASN A 409 -8.68 6.30 -10.14
N SER A 410 -10.01 6.41 -10.06
CA SER A 410 -10.80 5.90 -8.95
C SER A 410 -10.60 4.40 -8.74
N ALA A 411 -10.75 3.98 -7.48
CA ALA A 411 -10.71 2.57 -7.14
C ALA A 411 -11.92 1.86 -7.79
N ALA A 412 -11.66 0.72 -8.41
CA ALA A 412 -12.72 -0.10 -8.99
C ALA A 412 -13.70 -0.58 -7.91
N GLY A 413 -14.98 -0.61 -8.24
CA GLY A 413 -16.03 -1.15 -7.40
C GLY A 413 -15.98 -2.68 -7.28
N PRO A 414 -17.02 -3.31 -6.70
CA PRO A 414 -17.13 -4.77 -6.61
C PRO A 414 -17.06 -5.50 -7.96
N ASP A 415 -17.46 -4.82 -9.04
CA ASP A 415 -17.37 -5.30 -10.42
C ASP A 415 -15.92 -5.48 -10.92
N GLY A 416 -15.00 -4.70 -10.35
CA GLY A 416 -13.59 -4.63 -10.71
C GLY A 416 -13.29 -3.71 -11.90
N PHE A 417 -14.22 -2.88 -12.38
CA PHE A 417 -13.97 -1.88 -13.43
C PHE A 417 -13.73 -0.48 -12.82
N SER A 418 -12.74 0.26 -13.32
CA SER A 418 -12.44 1.63 -12.88
C SER A 418 -13.13 2.68 -13.76
N GLY A 419 -13.21 3.94 -13.30
CA GLY A 419 -13.75 5.04 -14.10
C GLY A 419 -13.15 5.15 -15.50
N LEU A 420 -11.84 4.85 -15.65
CA LEU A 420 -11.16 4.82 -16.95
C LEU A 420 -11.80 3.85 -17.94
N PHE A 421 -12.30 2.70 -17.48
CA PHE A 421 -12.98 1.74 -18.36
C PHE A 421 -14.24 2.36 -18.96
N TYR A 422 -15.08 2.98 -18.13
CA TYR A 422 -16.33 3.58 -18.53
C TYR A 422 -16.13 4.75 -19.51
N GLN A 423 -15.13 5.61 -19.24
CA GLN A 423 -14.78 6.72 -20.12
C GLN A 423 -14.19 6.26 -21.45
N HIS A 424 -13.24 5.31 -21.40
CA HIS A 424 -12.51 4.88 -22.59
C HIS A 424 -13.31 3.95 -23.51
N CYS A 425 -14.27 3.20 -22.95
CA CYS A 425 -15.12 2.28 -23.72
C CYS A 425 -16.53 2.84 -23.96
N TRP A 426 -16.78 4.12 -23.68
CA TRP A 426 -18.11 4.75 -23.75
C TRP A 426 -18.82 4.50 -25.09
N ASP A 427 -18.09 4.60 -26.21
CA ASP A 427 -18.67 4.41 -27.55
C ASP A 427 -19.11 2.96 -27.83
N ILE A 428 -18.69 2.00 -26.99
CA ILE A 428 -19.08 0.58 -27.10
C ILE A 428 -20.18 0.25 -26.07
N ILE A 429 -20.02 0.71 -24.82
CA ILE A 429 -20.86 0.27 -23.70
C ILE A 429 -21.96 1.28 -23.32
N GLY A 430 -21.87 2.52 -23.82
CA GLY A 430 -22.65 3.65 -23.33
C GLY A 430 -24.15 3.49 -23.53
N GLU A 431 -24.59 2.84 -24.60
CA GLU A 431 -26.01 2.59 -24.84
C GLU A 431 -26.60 1.60 -23.81
N ASP A 432 -25.94 0.45 -23.60
CA ASP A 432 -26.38 -0.52 -22.59
C ASP A 432 -26.29 0.05 -21.17
N LEU A 433 -25.32 0.95 -20.90
CA LEU A 433 -25.19 1.62 -19.62
C LEU A 433 -26.35 2.57 -19.35
N VAL A 434 -26.71 3.40 -20.33
CA VAL A 434 -27.87 4.30 -20.22
C VAL A 434 -29.16 3.50 -20.06
N GLU A 435 -29.33 2.40 -20.78
CA GLU A 435 -30.48 1.50 -20.62
C GLU A 435 -30.54 0.93 -19.19
N ALA A 436 -29.40 0.51 -18.64
CA ALA A 436 -29.31 0.02 -17.27
C ALA A 436 -29.66 1.10 -16.24
N VAL A 437 -29.21 2.35 -16.44
CA VAL A 437 -29.56 3.48 -15.57
C VAL A 437 -31.06 3.73 -15.61
N ILE A 438 -31.66 3.84 -16.80
CA ILE A 438 -33.09 4.08 -16.93
C ILE A 438 -33.92 2.93 -16.32
N ASP A 439 -33.48 1.68 -16.48
CA ASP A 439 -34.12 0.51 -15.87
C ASP A 439 -34.11 0.58 -14.34
N PHE A 440 -33.00 1.03 -13.76
CA PHE A 440 -32.91 1.27 -12.31
C PHE A 440 -33.89 2.34 -11.82
N PHE A 441 -33.94 3.51 -12.48
CA PHE A 441 -34.87 4.59 -12.11
C PHE A 441 -36.34 4.19 -12.27
N LYS A 442 -36.64 3.19 -13.11
CA LYS A 442 -37.98 2.59 -13.24
C LYS A 442 -38.30 1.54 -12.17
N GLY A 443 -37.40 1.28 -11.22
CA GLY A 443 -37.57 0.28 -10.17
C GLY A 443 -37.09 -1.13 -10.55
N GLY A 444 -36.25 -1.25 -11.58
CA GLY A 444 -35.60 -2.51 -11.96
C GLY A 444 -34.73 -3.07 -10.83
N ALA A 445 -34.72 -4.40 -10.69
CA ALA A 445 -33.93 -5.07 -9.66
C ALA A 445 -32.43 -5.02 -9.99
N ILE A 446 -31.63 -4.41 -9.10
CA ILE A 446 -30.18 -4.38 -9.25
C ILE A 446 -29.58 -5.73 -8.84
N PRO A 447 -28.78 -6.40 -9.69
CA PRO A 447 -27.99 -7.55 -9.27
C PRO A 447 -27.01 -7.13 -8.17
N LYS A 448 -26.86 -7.94 -7.11
CA LYS A 448 -26.05 -7.64 -5.89
C LYS A 448 -24.60 -7.21 -6.12
N GLU A 449 -24.08 -7.32 -7.34
CA GLU A 449 -22.70 -7.04 -7.74
C GLU A 449 -22.54 -5.88 -8.73
N VAL A 450 -23.63 -5.22 -9.15
CA VAL A 450 -23.56 -3.99 -9.96
C VAL A 450 -23.22 -2.82 -9.04
N PRO A 451 -22.19 -2.01 -9.33
CA PRO A 451 -21.90 -0.85 -8.52
C PRO A 451 -23.03 0.18 -8.62
N LEU A 452 -23.50 0.64 -7.47
CA LEU A 452 -24.30 1.87 -7.36
C LEU A 452 -23.56 3.08 -7.94
N TYR A 453 -22.24 3.09 -8.10
CA TYR A 453 -21.50 4.23 -8.69
C TYR A 453 -21.94 4.62 -10.11
N ALA A 454 -22.52 3.71 -10.89
CA ALA A 454 -23.09 4.03 -12.20
C ALA A 454 -24.54 4.54 -12.13
N LEU A 455 -25.18 4.41 -10.97
CA LEU A 455 -26.61 4.62 -10.70
C LEU A 455 -26.88 5.66 -9.60
N SER A 456 -25.85 6.12 -8.88
CA SER A 456 -25.94 6.91 -7.64
C SER A 456 -25.12 8.21 -7.68
N CYS A 457 -24.85 8.72 -8.87
CA CYS A 457 -24.34 10.07 -9.05
C CYS A 457 -25.47 10.94 -9.59
#